data_AF-A0AAW6SZW7-F1
#
_entry.id   AF-A0AAW6SZW7-F1
#
_cell.length_a   1.000
_cell.length_b   1.000
_cell.length_c   1.000
_cell.angle_alpha   90.00
_cell.angle_beta   90.00
_cell.angle_gamma   90.00
#
_symmetry.space_group_name_H-M   'P 1'
#
loop_
_entity.id
_entity.type
_entity.pdbx_description
1 polymer ?
#
loop_
_entity_poly.entity_id
_entity_poly.type
_entity_poly.pdbx_seq_one_letter_code
_entity_poly.pdbx_strand_id
1 'polypeptide(L)' 'MQRYLTLSNEILILTYEKAMKLELPKEFIELLQEEVEKRQLVVK' A
#
# COMPACT_ATOMS: atom_id res chain seq x y z
N MET A 1 -6.30 -0.96 -23.35
CA MET A 1 -5.91 -0.24 -22.12
C MET A 1 -6.38 -1.06 -20.93
N GLN A 2 -5.47 -1.68 -20.16
CA GLN A 2 -5.84 -2.31 -18.90
C GLN A 2 -6.28 -1.20 -17.93
N ARG A 3 -7.54 -1.19 -17.51
CA ARG A 3 -8.00 -0.34 -16.42
C ARG A 3 -7.55 -0.98 -15.12
N TYR A 4 -6.44 -0.52 -14.57
CA TYR A 4 -6.05 -0.89 -13.22
C TYR A 4 -7.03 -0.22 -12.25
N LEU A 5 -7.79 -1.04 -11.51
CA LEU A 5 -8.59 -0.53 -10.39
C LEU A 5 -7.62 -0.13 -9.28
N THR A 6 -7.59 1.16 -8.96
CA THR A 6 -6.82 1.66 -7.83
C THR A 6 -7.46 1.19 -6.54
N LEU A 7 -6.65 0.69 -5.59
CA LEU A 7 -7.12 0.43 -4.23
C LEU A 7 -7.69 1.71 -3.63
N SER A 8 -8.77 1.61 -2.84
CA SER A 8 -9.19 2.72 -2.00
C SER A 8 -8.12 3.04 -0.96
N ASN A 9 -8.11 4.26 -0.43
CA ASN A 9 -7.12 4.68 0.55
C ASN A 9 -7.13 3.78 1.80
N GLU A 10 -8.32 3.40 2.28
CA GLU A 10 -8.49 2.50 3.43
C GLU A 10 -7.88 1.12 3.16
N ILE A 11 -8.16 0.55 1.98
CA ILE A 11 -7.64 -0.78 1.63
C ILE A 11 -6.13 -0.74 1.43
N LEU A 12 -5.59 0.33 0.85
CA LEU A 12 -4.15 0.50 0.68
C LEU A 12 -3.42 0.54 2.04
N ILE A 13 -3.92 1.34 2.99
CA ILE A 13 -3.35 1.44 4.34
C ILE A 13 -3.42 0.08 5.06
N LEU A 14 -4.59 -0.56 5.08
CA LEU A 14 -4.77 -1.89 5.71
C LEU A 14 -3.86 -2.95 5.08
N THR A 15 -3.67 -2.91 3.76
CA THR A 15 -2.80 -3.84 3.05
C THR A 15 -1.34 -3.59 3.41
N TYR A 16 -0.91 -2.33 3.47
CA TYR A 16 0.45 -1.94 3.87
C TYR A 16 0.76 -2.41 5.30
N GLU A 17 -0.10 -2.09 6.26
CA GLU A 17 0.08 -2.52 7.66
C GLU A 17 0.12 -4.05 7.80
N LYS A 18 -0.75 -4.76 7.08
CA LYS A 18 -0.78 -6.22 7.11
C LYS A 18 0.46 -6.82 6.46
N ALA A 19 0.96 -6.23 5.37
CA ALA A 19 2.18 -6.67 4.70
C ALA A 19 3.40 -6.53 5.63
N MET A 20 3.50 -5.42 6.37
CA MET A 20 4.52 -5.22 7.40
C MET A 20 4.42 -6.27 8.52
N LYS A 21 3.22 -6.52 9.05
CA LYS A 21 2.99 -7.50 10.13
C LYS A 21 3.33 -8.94 9.74
N LEU A 22 3.12 -9.28 8.46
CA LEU A 22 3.40 -10.61 7.93
C LEU A 22 4.83 -10.76 7.40
N GLU A 23 5.67 -9.72 7.52
CA GLU A 23 7.03 -9.69 7.01
C GLU A 23 7.10 -10.13 5.53
N LEU A 24 6.15 -9.64 4.73
CA LEU A 24 6.12 -9.89 3.29
C LEU A 24 7.39 -9.34 2.61
N PRO A 25 7.71 -9.81 1.39
CA PRO A 25 8.91 -9.37 0.68
C PRO A 25 9.04 -7.84 0.66
N LYS A 26 10.25 -7.35 1.00
CA LYS A 26 10.52 -5.92 1.16
C LYS A 26 10.11 -5.10 -0.06
N GLU A 27 10.38 -5.60 -1.26
CA GLU A 27 10.01 -4.97 -2.52
C GLU A 27 8.50 -4.72 -2.63
N PHE A 28 7.67 -5.64 -2.13
CA PHE A 28 6.21 -5.47 -2.11
C PHE A 28 5.79 -4.39 -1.10
N ILE A 29 6.43 -4.35 0.07
CA ILE A 29 6.16 -3.34 1.09
C ILE A 29 6.57 -1.96 0.59
N GLU A 30 7.71 -1.84 -0.10
CA GLU A 30 8.20 -0.59 -0.70
C GLU A 30 7.21 -0.05 -1.76
N LEU A 31 6.66 -0.92 -2.61
CA LEU A 31 5.64 -0.52 -3.59
C LEU A 31 4.37 0.05 -2.92
N LEU A 32 3.92 -0.56 -1.82
CA LEU A 32 2.77 -0.06 -1.06
C LEU A 32 3.10 1.26 -0.36
N GLN A 33 4.30 1.38 0.21
CA GLN A 33 4.77 2.59 0.86
C GLN A 33 4.83 3.77 -0.13
N GLU A 34 5.40 3.57 -1.32
CA GLU A 34 5.44 4.59 -2.35
C GLU A 34 4.04 5.09 -2.72
N GLU A 35 3.06 4.19 -2.83
CA GLU A 35 1.70 4.55 -3.18
C GLU A 35 0.98 5.29 -2.02
N VAL A 36 1.24 4.89 -0.78
CA VAL A 36 0.76 5.59 0.44
C VAL A 36 1.33 7.01 0.50
N GLU A 37 2.62 7.18 0.24
CA GLU A 37 3.33 8.47 0.24
C GLU A 37 2.86 9.37 -0.91
N LYS A 38 2.73 8.83 -2.13
CA LYS A 38 2.21 9.55 -3.31
C LYS A 38 0.82 10.14 -3.04
N ARG A 39 0.01 9.45 -2.24
CA ARG A 39 -1.35 9.86 -1.87
C ARG A 39 -1.43 10.67 -0.57
N GLN A 40 -0.29 10.94 0.07
CA GLN A 40 -0.21 11.65 1.36
C GLN A 40 -1.09 11.04 2.45
N LEU A 41 -1.18 9.70 2.47
CA LEU A 41 -2.02 8.99 3.45
C LEU A 41 -1.28 8.90 4.77
N VAL A 42 -1.92 9.40 5.84
CA VAL A 42 -1.38 9.30 7.19
C VAL A 42 -1.62 7.89 7.72
N VAL A 43 -0.56 7.08 7.77
CA VAL A 43 -0.55 5.83 8.55
C VAL A 43 -0.33 6.23 10.01
N LYS A 44 -1.31 5.99 10.88
CA LYS A 44 -1.29 6.40 12.29
C LYS A 44 -0.76 5.29 13.20
#